data_AF-A0A1T4Y5W0-F1
#
_entry.id   AF-A0A1T4Y5W0-F1
#
_cell.length_a   1.000
_cell.length_b   1.000
_cell.length_c   1.000
_cell.angle_alpha   90.00
_cell.angle_beta   90.00
_cell.angle_gamma   90.00
#
_symmetry.space_group_name_H-M   'P 1'
#
loop_
_entity.id
_entity.type
_entity.pdbx_description
1 polymer ?
#
loop_
_entity_poly.entity_id
_entity_poly.type
_entity_poly.pdbx_seq_one_letter_code
_entity_poly.pdbx_strand_id
1 'polypeptide(L)' 'MKLRILFFAISALLLSNCTQKLVRVKPYERGNLAHSVMSPERDGLLTAMTQHAYFSREASFGGGGVGGGGCGCN' A
#
# COMPACT_ATOMS: atom_id res chain seq x y z
N MET A 1 -6.09 -20.26 35.94
CA MET A 1 -4.75 -19.81 35.44
C MET A 1 -4.31 -20.54 34.17
N LYS A 2 -4.32 -21.89 34.13
CA LYS A 2 -3.93 -22.70 32.97
C LYS A 2 -4.68 -22.35 31.66
N LEU A 3 -5.98 -22.07 31.75
CA LEU A 3 -6.80 -21.71 30.57
C LEU A 3 -6.43 -20.35 29.95
N ARG A 4 -6.01 -19.37 30.77
CA ARG A 4 -5.55 -18.06 30.27
C ARG A 4 -4.21 -18.16 29.56
N ILE A 5 -3.31 -19.01 30.08
CA ILE A 5 -2.01 -19.29 29.46
C ILE A 5 -2.21 -19.99 28.12
N LEU A 6 -3.12 -20.97 28.06
CA LEU A 6 -3.47 -21.66 26.81
C LEU A 6 -4.03 -20.69 25.76
N PHE A 7 -4.90 -19.76 26.17
CA PHE A 7 -5.49 -18.77 25.26
C PHE A 7 -4.44 -17.80 24.68
N PHE A 8 -3.50 -17.35 25.51
CA PHE A 8 -2.38 -16.52 25.06
C PHE A 8 -1.44 -17.26 24.11
N ALA A 9 -1.15 -18.54 24.37
CA ALA A 9 -0.31 -19.36 23.50
C ALA A 9 -0.95 -19.60 22.13
N ILE A 10 -2.26 -19.86 22.08
CA ILE A 10 -3.01 -20.02 20.82
C ILE A 10 -3.03 -18.72 20.02
N SER A 11 -3.29 -17.58 20.69
CA SER A 11 -3.25 -16.26 20.06
C SER A 11 -1.88 -15.98 19.41
N ALA A 12 -0.78 -16.21 20.14
CA ALA A 12 0.57 -15.99 19.61
C ALA A 12 0.87 -16.83 18.36
N LEU A 13 0.35 -18.06 18.27
CA LEU A 13 0.54 -18.93 17.11
C LEU A 13 -0.20 -18.42 15.86
N LEU A 14 -1.40 -17.85 16.03
CA LEU A 14 -2.22 -17.33 14.93
C LEU A 14 -1.61 -16.07 14.28
N LEU A 15 -0.87 -15.26 15.04
CA LEU A 15 -0.21 -14.05 14.53
C LEU A 15 1.14 -14.31 13.82
N SER A 16 1.61 -15.55 13.74
CA SER A 16 2.93 -15.89 13.17
C SER A 16 3.04 -15.81 11.64
N ASN A 17 1.96 -15.43 10.94
CA ASN A 17 1.90 -15.41 9.47
C ASN A 17 2.61 -14.22 8.79
N CYS A 18 3.16 -13.26 9.55
CA CYS A 18 3.88 -12.10 9.01
C CYS A 18 5.39 -12.29 8.89
N THR A 19 5.88 -13.48 8.55
CA THR A 19 7.34 -13.70 8.40
C THR A 19 7.83 -13.31 7.00
N GLN A 20 9.01 -12.66 6.95
CA GLN A 20 9.73 -12.33 5.73
C GLN A 20 10.02 -13.57 4.85
N LYS A 21 9.99 -14.78 5.43
CA LYS A 21 10.11 -16.05 4.68
C LYS A 21 8.96 -16.31 3.71
N LEU A 22 7.78 -15.72 3.90
CA LEU A 22 6.65 -15.83 2.96
C LEU A 22 6.75 -14.85 1.78
N VAL A 23 7.67 -13.88 1.85
CA VAL A 23 7.86 -12.89 0.79
C VAL A 23 8.60 -13.56 -0.37
N ARG A 24 7.84 -13.98 -1.39
CA ARG A 24 8.37 -14.63 -2.60
C ARG A 24 9.19 -13.69 -3.49
N VAL A 25 8.95 -12.38 -3.40
CA VAL A 25 9.59 -11.37 -4.25
C VAL A 25 10.12 -10.26 -3.35
N LYS A 26 11.44 -10.10 -3.33
CA LYS A 26 12.09 -9.06 -2.53
C LYS A 26 11.84 -7.69 -3.15
N PRO A 27 11.86 -6.60 -2.35
CA PRO A 27 11.53 -5.26 -2.85
C PRO A 27 12.34 -4.84 -4.08
N TYR A 28 13.63 -5.16 -4.13
CA TYR A 28 14.52 -4.84 -5.25
C TYR A 28 14.33 -5.72 -6.49
N GLU A 29 13.71 -6.90 -6.35
CA GLU A 29 13.40 -7.79 -7.49
C GLU A 29 12.14 -7.32 -8.23
N ARG A 30 11.30 -6.50 -7.57
CA ARG A 30 10.03 -6.02 -8.13
C ARG A 30 10.22 -5.26 -9.45
N GLY A 31 11.27 -4.44 -9.56
CA GLY A 31 11.55 -3.70 -10.80
C GLY A 31 11.86 -4.63 -11.97
N ASN A 32 12.55 -5.74 -11.72
CA ASN A 32 12.95 -6.70 -12.74
C ASN A 32 11.84 -7.70 -13.12
N LEU A 33 10.89 -7.93 -12.22
CA LEU A 33 9.72 -8.79 -12.43
C LEU A 33 8.47 -8.02 -12.87
N ALA A 34 8.52 -6.69 -12.89
CA ALA A 34 7.42 -5.85 -13.33
C ALA A 34 7.24 -5.96 -14.85
N HIS A 35 6.02 -6.27 -15.27
CA HIS A 35 5.63 -6.19 -16.68
C HIS A 35 5.29 -4.74 -17.05
N SER A 36 5.43 -4.37 -18.34
CA SER A 36 5.05 -3.04 -18.84
C SER A 36 3.60 -2.65 -18.51
N VAL A 37 2.69 -3.62 -18.40
CA VAL A 37 1.29 -3.39 -17.99
C VAL A 37 1.12 -2.94 -16.54
N MET A 38 2.11 -3.17 -15.68
CA MET A 38 2.13 -2.75 -14.28
C MET A 38 2.66 -1.32 -14.10
N SER A 39 3.04 -0.65 -15.20
CA SER A 39 3.49 0.74 -15.16
C SER A 39 2.36 1.66 -14.69
N PRO A 40 2.57 2.48 -13.64
CA PRO A 40 1.55 3.38 -13.11
C PRO A 40 1.09 4.45 -14.11
N GLU A 41 1.96 4.81 -15.06
CA GLU A 41 1.71 5.84 -16.07
C GLU A 41 1.32 5.26 -17.44
N ARG A 42 0.99 3.96 -17.51
CA ARG A 42 0.59 3.31 -18.78
C ARG A 42 -0.65 3.95 -19.40
N ASP A 43 -1.58 4.40 -18.57
CA ASP A 43 -2.86 4.98 -19.00
C ASP A 43 -3.03 6.36 -18.36
N GLY A 44 -2.79 7.40 -19.16
CA GLY A 44 -2.88 8.79 -18.69
C GLY A 44 -4.28 9.20 -18.23
N LEU A 45 -5.35 8.59 -18.78
CA LEU A 45 -6.71 8.87 -18.31
C LEU A 45 -6.92 8.27 -16.93
N LEU A 46 -6.50 7.02 -16.72
CA LEU A 46 -6.55 6.38 -15.40
C LEU A 46 -5.72 7.15 -14.37
N THR A 47 -4.52 7.61 -14.76
CA THR A 47 -3.69 8.47 -13.90
C THR A 47 -4.44 9.76 -13.55
N ALA A 48 -4.99 10.50 -14.52
CA ALA A 48 -5.71 11.75 -14.25
C ALA A 48 -6.94 11.54 -13.33
N MET A 49 -7.71 10.48 -13.56
CA MET A 49 -8.90 10.16 -12.77
C MET A 49 -8.56 9.74 -11.34
N THR A 50 -7.52 8.92 -11.16
CA THR A 50 -7.05 8.53 -9.82
C THR A 50 -6.54 9.75 -9.06
N GLN A 51 -5.76 10.61 -9.71
CA GLN A 51 -5.29 11.88 -9.12
C GLN A 51 -6.45 12.78 -8.69
N HIS A 52 -7.47 12.97 -9.54
CA HIS A 52 -8.68 13.71 -9.19
C HIS A 52 -9.37 13.11 -7.96
N ALA A 53 -9.49 11.79 -7.88
CA ALA A 53 -10.12 11.10 -6.75
C ALA A 53 -9.33 11.30 -5.43
N TYR A 54 -8.00 11.17 -5.47
CA TYR A 54 -7.14 11.43 -4.31
C TYR A 54 -7.21 12.88 -3.87
N PHE A 55 -7.08 13.83 -4.79
CA PHE A 55 -7.21 15.25 -4.49
C PHE A 55 -8.57 15.59 -3.85
N SER A 56 -9.66 15.01 -4.36
CA SER A 56 -11.01 15.24 -3.84
C SER A 56 -11.20 14.69 -2.43
N ARG A 57 -10.55 13.57 -2.10
CA ARG A 57 -10.71 12.87 -0.81
C ARG A 57 -9.74 13.36 0.26
N GLU A 58 -8.54 13.69 -0.15
CA GLU A 58 -7.41 13.95 0.71
C GLU A 58 -6.93 15.39 0.51
N ALA A 59 -7.84 16.34 0.23
CA ALA A 59 -7.66 17.76 -0.17
C ALA A 59 -6.49 18.56 0.46
N SER A 60 -5.89 18.06 1.55
CA SER A 60 -4.73 18.64 2.22
C SER A 60 -3.38 17.94 1.95
N PHE A 61 -3.36 16.68 1.51
CA PHE A 61 -2.17 15.83 1.36
C PHE A 61 -2.17 14.97 0.08
N GLY A 62 -3.28 14.92 -0.65
CA GLY A 62 -3.49 13.99 -1.76
C GLY A 62 -3.22 14.58 -3.14
N GLY A 63 -2.39 13.89 -3.91
CA GLY A 63 -2.08 14.18 -5.31
C GLY A 63 -0.58 13.97 -5.61
N GLY A 64 -0.27 13.10 -6.56
CA GLY A 64 1.06 12.71 -7.04
C GLY A 64 1.80 13.79 -7.83
N GLY A 65 1.77 15.03 -7.36
CA GLY A 65 2.54 16.16 -7.88
C GLY A 65 3.20 16.94 -6.74
N VAL A 66 4.29 17.65 -7.04
CA VAL A 66 5.07 18.47 -6.09
C VAL A 66 4.32 19.67 -5.48
N GLY A 67 3.00 19.78 -5.67
CA GLY A 67 2.12 20.81 -5.10
C GLY A 67 0.88 20.25 -4.37
N GLY A 68 0.85 18.96 -4.04
CA GLY A 68 -0.26 18.32 -3.32
C GLY A 68 -0.28 18.66 -1.82
N GLY A 69 -0.62 19.91 -1.48
CA GLY A 69 -0.72 20.35 -0.09
C GLY A 69 -1.74 21.47 0.10
N GLY A 70 -2.88 21.15 0.73
CA GLY A 70 -3.73 22.13 1.45
C GLY A 70 -4.55 23.13 0.62
N CYS A 71 -5.87 23.14 0.84
CA CYS A 71 -6.93 24.06 0.34
C CYS A 71 -7.49 23.85 -1.06
N GLY A 72 -6.88 23.00 -1.89
CA GLY A 72 -7.42 22.73 -3.23
C GLY A 72 -7.28 23.89 -4.22
N CYS A 73 -6.36 24.82 -3.95
CA CYS A 73 -6.14 26.02 -4.73
C CYS A 73 -4.95 25.79 -5.69
N ASN A 74 -5.19 25.21 -6.87
CA ASN A 74 -4.26 25.26 -8.02
C ASN A 74 -4.72 26.35 -8.99
#